data_AF-A0A6I3F5V1-F1
#
_entry.id   AF-A0A6I3F5V1-F1
#
_cell.length_a   1.000
_cell.length_b   1.000
_cell.length_c   1.000
_cell.angle_alpha   90.00
_cell.angle_beta   90.00
_cell.angle_gamma   90.00
#
_symmetry.space_group_name_H-M   'P 1'
#
loop_
_entity.id
_entity.type
_entity.pdbx_description
1 polymer ?
#
loop_
_entity_poly.entity_id
_entity_poly.type
_entity_poly.pdbx_seq_one_letter_code
_entity_poly.pdbx_strand_id
1 'polypeptide(L)'
;MPDNPAPEVPMIAFTVDGVDVRVPDNGVSLLAALRGGLDVRSAKAGCNPQGQCGCCTVLIDGSPRVACVTPVRRVSGRVVTTVDGLSEADRTRWSDAFMATGASQCGFCTPGIICRLEGLRSKGVAADDKPAVDRALAAHLCRCTGWQTIGEAWALAVSGAAPTAAALGAGRDLEAASERATIEGRAPQRVGGDVSLGRAGFAEDTAPRGALVAIPDGAGGWITAETLPAARERAGTVQGRHGTVEPVPPLDLPEGEWALALRTSWVEPAYLETDASWCEPGGEPASPIANGGAFGAKEQSIAMAAARELADLHGRPVRVVLSREDTVRMGPKRPPIAAGIRADGTGVIRVVRTPGYDAAVHSVSTGLVIEEVDVAGPPTSLAIRGAGWVEAAVLSAGLEAKLARDIPGAVTDSFPRVATVTSPDGATATVAIGLDGVVRVDLECGRILDDIVLRSYVIGAVHMALGWVTSEGLAVDDGGETSTLTIRSFGVLRSADMPFVEVSLHGTDGEAVNGSDAVFAATAAAIWSAQGWPVDWPTRQLPDLGPGVKQ
;
A
#
# COMPACT_ATOMS: atom_id res chain seq x y z
N MET A 1 18.73 -7.69 51.99
CA MET A 1 17.74 -6.59 52.00
C MET A 1 16.40 -7.24 51.69
N PRO A 2 15.33 -6.98 52.45
CA PRO A 2 14.03 -7.55 52.11
C PRO A 2 13.57 -6.99 50.76
N ASP A 3 13.13 -7.89 49.87
CA ASP A 3 12.51 -7.57 48.59
C ASP A 3 11.35 -6.61 48.81
N ASN A 4 11.57 -5.34 48.51
CA ASN A 4 10.50 -4.36 48.49
C ASN A 4 9.57 -4.75 47.33
N PRO A 5 8.28 -5.05 47.55
CA PRO A 5 7.38 -5.38 46.46
C PRO A 5 7.41 -4.24 45.45
N ALA A 6 7.50 -4.59 44.16
CA ALA A 6 7.43 -3.61 43.08
C ALA A 6 6.20 -2.73 43.30
N PRO A 7 6.31 -1.40 43.14
CA PRO A 7 5.18 -0.49 43.37
C PRO A 7 3.98 -0.92 42.52
N GLU A 8 2.82 -1.02 43.16
CA GLU A 8 1.56 -1.41 42.51
C GLU A 8 1.22 -0.39 41.41
N VAL A 9 1.12 -0.86 40.16
CA VAL A 9 0.86 0.02 39.01
C VAL A 9 -0.61 0.48 39.05
N PRO A 10 -0.90 1.79 39.08
CA PRO A 10 -2.28 2.28 39.08
C PRO A 10 -3.08 1.77 37.88
N MET A 11 -4.39 1.56 38.05
CA MET A 11 -5.26 1.08 36.97
C MET A 11 -6.09 2.23 36.38
N ILE A 12 -6.13 2.32 35.06
CA ILE A 12 -6.98 3.23 34.30
C ILE A 12 -8.26 2.51 33.92
N ALA A 13 -9.42 3.08 34.26
CA ALA A 13 -10.73 2.58 33.88
C ALA A 13 -11.33 3.40 32.75
N PHE A 14 -11.93 2.75 31.75
CA PHE A 14 -12.61 3.36 30.61
C PHE A 14 -13.50 2.32 29.91
N THR A 15 -14.28 2.71 28.92
CA THR A 15 -15.17 1.79 28.20
C THR A 15 -14.64 1.54 26.79
N VAL A 16 -14.58 0.28 26.36
CA VAL A 16 -14.24 -0.13 24.99
C VAL A 16 -15.40 -0.92 24.40
N ASP A 17 -15.97 -0.44 23.30
CA ASP A 17 -17.04 -1.14 22.56
C ASP A 17 -18.23 -1.53 23.47
N GLY A 18 -18.56 -0.66 24.43
CA GLY A 18 -19.64 -0.86 25.41
C GLY A 18 -19.25 -1.68 26.65
N VAL A 19 -18.01 -2.16 26.73
CA VAL A 19 -17.50 -2.96 27.86
C VAL A 19 -16.58 -2.11 28.73
N ASP A 20 -16.85 -2.07 30.04
CA ASP A 20 -15.95 -1.42 31.00
C ASP A 20 -14.69 -2.26 31.21
N VAL A 21 -13.53 -1.62 31.03
CA VAL A 21 -12.22 -2.25 31.11
C VAL A 21 -11.31 -1.51 32.07
N ARG A 22 -10.31 -2.23 32.60
CA ARG A 22 -9.24 -1.66 33.43
C ARG A 22 -7.90 -2.13 32.91
N VAL A 23 -6.96 -1.20 32.71
CA VAL A 23 -5.60 -1.50 32.24
C VAL A 23 -4.56 -0.79 33.10
N PRO A 24 -3.33 -1.32 33.24
CA PRO A 24 -2.27 -0.65 33.99
C PRO A 24 -1.86 0.69 33.37
N ASP A 25 -1.60 1.70 34.20
CA ASP A 25 -0.98 2.97 33.82
C ASP A 25 0.55 2.84 33.77
N ASN A 26 1.03 2.04 32.83
CA ASN A 26 2.44 1.82 32.57
C ASN A 26 2.96 2.63 31.37
N GLY A 27 2.28 3.73 31.02
CA GLY A 27 2.70 4.65 29.96
C GLY A 27 2.50 4.16 28.52
N VAL A 28 1.85 3.01 28.30
CA VAL A 28 1.60 2.50 26.95
C VAL A 28 0.59 3.34 26.15
N SER A 29 0.61 3.17 24.83
CA SER A 29 -0.41 3.75 23.96
C SER A 29 -1.75 3.00 24.06
N LEU A 30 -2.83 3.67 23.66
CA LEU A 30 -4.15 3.07 23.54
C LEU A 30 -4.13 1.86 22.59
N LEU A 31 -3.37 1.92 21.49
CA LEU A 31 -3.24 0.78 20.59
C LEU A 31 -2.62 -0.45 21.27
N ALA A 32 -1.58 -0.24 22.08
CA ALA A 32 -0.93 -1.33 22.81
C ALA A 32 -1.86 -1.94 23.87
N ALA A 33 -2.67 -1.12 24.54
CA ALA A 33 -3.70 -1.60 25.46
C ALA A 33 -4.80 -2.40 24.73
N LEU A 34 -5.32 -1.86 23.61
CA LEU A 34 -6.34 -2.50 22.78
C LEU A 34 -5.89 -3.86 22.24
N ARG A 35 -4.77 -3.91 21.50
CA ARG A 35 -4.30 -5.14 20.84
C ARG A 35 -3.63 -6.13 21.80
N GLY A 36 -3.09 -5.64 22.91
CA GLY A 36 -2.42 -6.45 23.92
C GLY A 36 -3.41 -6.98 24.94
N GLY A 37 -3.58 -6.25 26.04
CA GLY A 37 -4.35 -6.72 27.20
C GLY A 37 -5.85 -6.90 26.95
N LEU A 38 -6.42 -6.21 25.96
CA LEU A 38 -7.86 -6.27 25.67
C LEU A 38 -8.22 -7.13 24.45
N ASP A 39 -7.22 -7.63 23.71
CA ASP A 39 -7.38 -8.46 22.50
C ASP A 39 -8.30 -7.87 21.40
N VAL A 40 -8.38 -6.54 21.31
CA VAL A 40 -9.12 -5.82 20.27
C VAL A 40 -8.22 -5.59 19.06
N ARG A 41 -8.42 -6.40 18.01
CA ARG A 41 -7.53 -6.49 16.83
C ARG A 41 -7.99 -5.67 15.62
N SER A 42 -9.16 -5.06 15.66
CA SER A 42 -9.69 -4.27 14.54
C SER A 42 -8.97 -2.93 14.34
N ALA A 43 -8.40 -2.34 15.40
CA ALA A 43 -7.44 -1.25 15.29
C ALA A 43 -6.08 -1.80 14.79
N LYS A 44 -5.69 -1.44 13.56
CA LYS A 44 -4.53 -2.05 12.87
C LYS A 44 -3.21 -1.31 13.13
N ALA A 45 -2.14 -2.06 13.37
CA ALA A 45 -0.84 -1.53 13.81
C ALA A 45 0.14 -1.21 12.67
N GLY A 46 -0.28 -0.48 11.63
CA GLY A 46 0.56 -0.24 10.44
C GLY A 46 1.89 0.46 10.66
N CYS A 47 1.92 1.79 10.83
CA CYS A 47 3.16 2.54 11.09
C CYS A 47 3.55 2.61 12.58
N ASN A 48 2.91 1.82 13.45
CA ASN A 48 3.04 1.92 14.90
C ASN A 48 4.52 1.97 15.35
N PRO A 49 4.99 3.02 16.06
CA PRO A 49 4.23 4.06 16.77
C PRO A 49 4.24 5.46 16.10
N GLN A 50 4.49 5.57 14.79
CA GLN A 50 4.71 6.87 14.11
C GLN A 50 3.45 7.77 14.06
N GLY A 51 2.25 7.20 14.12
CA GLY A 51 0.99 7.96 14.08
C GLY A 51 0.62 8.56 12.72
N GLN A 52 1.21 8.07 11.63
CA GLN A 52 1.13 8.70 10.32
C GLN A 52 0.17 8.04 9.33
N CYS A 53 -0.08 6.72 9.39
CA CYS A 53 -0.89 6.00 8.39
C CYS A 53 -2.41 5.99 8.68
N GLY A 54 -2.83 6.28 9.92
CA GLY A 54 -4.25 6.28 10.32
C GLY A 54 -4.90 4.90 10.50
N CYS A 55 -4.22 3.77 10.24
CA CYS A 55 -4.81 2.42 10.33
C CYS A 55 -5.38 2.06 11.72
N CYS A 56 -4.79 2.62 12.79
CA CYS A 56 -5.25 2.41 14.16
C CYS A 56 -6.25 3.47 14.65
N THR A 57 -7.00 4.09 13.73
CA THR A 57 -8.00 5.11 14.11
C THR A 57 -9.18 4.44 14.82
N VAL A 58 -9.57 5.00 15.95
CA VAL A 58 -10.75 4.65 16.75
C VAL A 58 -11.54 5.92 17.07
N LEU A 59 -12.78 5.81 17.52
CA LEU A 59 -13.54 6.94 18.06
C LEU A 59 -13.28 7.06 19.56
N ILE A 60 -12.96 8.26 20.04
CA ILE A 60 -12.90 8.59 21.47
C ILE A 60 -13.98 9.65 21.72
N ASP A 61 -15.01 9.29 22.47
CA ASP A 61 -16.26 10.04 22.63
C ASP A 61 -16.83 10.51 21.27
N GLY A 62 -16.96 9.57 20.33
CA GLY A 62 -17.45 9.82 18.97
C GLY A 62 -16.48 10.57 18.05
N SER A 63 -15.30 10.99 18.52
CA SER A 63 -14.32 11.72 17.71
C SER A 63 -13.16 10.82 17.24
N PRO A 64 -12.83 10.79 15.93
CA PRO A 64 -11.79 9.91 15.40
C PRO A 64 -10.36 10.33 15.81
N ARG A 65 -9.62 9.42 16.45
CA ARG A 65 -8.27 9.60 16.99
C ARG A 65 -7.37 8.40 16.67
N VAL A 66 -6.08 8.68 16.43
CA VAL A 66 -5.06 7.66 16.15
C VAL A 66 -4.59 7.03 17.46
N ALA A 67 -4.82 5.73 17.64
CA ALA A 67 -4.57 5.04 18.91
C ALA A 67 -3.08 4.83 19.25
N CYS A 68 -2.18 4.69 18.27
CA CYS A 68 -0.78 4.33 18.54
C CYS A 68 0.05 5.46 19.18
N VAL A 69 -0.39 6.71 19.05
CA VAL A 69 0.23 7.91 19.66
C VAL A 69 -0.63 8.52 20.76
N THR A 70 -1.77 7.91 21.09
CA THR A 70 -2.63 8.35 22.21
C THR A 70 -2.21 7.59 23.47
N PRO A 71 -1.66 8.25 24.51
CA PRO A 71 -1.37 7.58 25.78
C PRO A 71 -2.66 7.07 26.43
N VAL A 72 -2.64 5.85 26.98
CA VAL A 72 -3.86 5.23 27.54
C VAL A 72 -4.45 6.02 28.71
N ARG A 73 -3.61 6.71 29.52
CA ARG A 73 -4.07 7.63 30.57
C ARG A 73 -5.00 8.74 30.07
N ARG A 74 -4.92 9.14 28.79
CA ARG A 74 -5.79 10.18 28.21
C ARG A 74 -7.22 9.70 27.93
N VAL A 75 -7.49 8.41 28.08
CA VAL A 75 -8.84 7.83 27.92
C VAL A 75 -9.50 7.45 29.23
N SER A 76 -8.91 7.77 30.39
CA SER A 76 -9.53 7.52 31.70
C SER A 76 -10.96 8.09 31.77
N GLY A 77 -11.94 7.24 32.06
CA GLY A 77 -13.36 7.57 32.15
C GLY A 77 -14.05 7.90 30.82
N ARG A 78 -13.39 7.67 29.68
CA ARG A 78 -13.92 8.00 28.34
C ARG A 78 -14.44 6.75 27.63
N VAL A 79 -15.18 6.97 26.55
CA VAL A 79 -15.67 5.87 25.68
C VAL A 79 -14.78 5.76 24.45
N VAL A 80 -14.23 4.57 24.24
CA VAL A 80 -13.50 4.20 23.03
C VAL A 80 -14.37 3.25 22.21
N THR A 81 -14.59 3.58 20.94
CA THR A 81 -15.34 2.75 20.00
C THR A 81 -14.46 2.42 18.80
N THR A 82 -14.20 1.14 18.59
CA THR A 82 -13.55 0.61 17.39
C THR A 82 -14.60 0.33 16.30
N VAL A 83 -14.19 -0.15 15.13
CA VAL A 83 -15.16 -0.58 14.11
C VAL A 83 -16.05 -1.72 14.61
N ASP A 84 -15.55 -2.56 15.53
CA ASP A 84 -16.35 -3.64 16.13
C ASP A 84 -17.43 -3.08 17.06
N GLY A 85 -17.21 -1.95 17.72
CA GLY A 85 -18.17 -1.32 18.62
C GLY A 85 -19.21 -0.42 17.94
N LEU A 86 -19.15 -0.25 16.61
CA LEU A 86 -20.20 0.45 15.88
C LEU A 86 -21.53 -0.34 15.96
N SER A 87 -22.65 0.39 15.82
CA SER A 87 -23.96 -0.25 15.76
C SER A 87 -24.02 -1.25 14.60
N GLU A 88 -24.83 -2.31 14.72
CA GLU A 88 -24.98 -3.29 13.64
C GLU A 88 -25.42 -2.63 12.33
N ALA A 89 -26.35 -1.65 12.41
CA ALA A 89 -26.80 -0.89 11.25
C ALA A 89 -25.66 -0.09 10.59
N ASP A 90 -24.77 0.53 11.37
CA ASP A 90 -23.64 1.28 10.82
C ASP A 90 -22.56 0.34 10.26
N ARG A 91 -22.27 -0.79 10.92
CA ARG A 91 -21.35 -1.80 10.38
C ARG A 91 -21.83 -2.35 9.04
N THR A 92 -23.11 -2.70 8.95
CA THR A 92 -23.71 -3.17 7.70
C THR A 92 -23.66 -2.08 6.64
N ARG A 93 -24.07 -0.85 6.95
CA ARG A 93 -24.00 0.30 6.03
C ARG A 93 -22.61 0.48 5.42
N TRP A 94 -21.57 0.48 6.26
CA TRP A 94 -20.20 0.69 5.79
C TRP A 94 -19.67 -0.52 5.02
N SER A 95 -19.90 -1.73 5.53
CA SER A 95 -19.51 -2.97 4.84
C SER A 95 -20.12 -3.06 3.44
N ASP A 96 -21.42 -2.84 3.35
CA ASP A 96 -22.21 -2.86 2.12
C ASP A 96 -21.72 -1.82 1.11
N ALA A 97 -21.49 -0.58 1.57
CA ALA A 97 -21.00 0.49 0.70
C ALA A 97 -19.59 0.21 0.18
N PHE A 98 -18.70 -0.35 1.02
CA PHE A 98 -17.34 -0.72 0.62
C PHE A 98 -17.32 -1.91 -0.34
N MET A 99 -18.19 -2.89 -0.15
CA MET A 99 -18.34 -4.03 -1.05
C MET A 99 -18.86 -3.61 -2.43
N ALA A 100 -19.88 -2.75 -2.45
CA ALA A 100 -20.54 -2.28 -3.68
C ALA A 100 -19.64 -1.45 -4.59
N THR A 101 -18.61 -0.83 -4.03
CA THR A 101 -17.72 0.10 -4.74
C THR A 101 -16.30 -0.44 -4.93
N GLY A 102 -15.99 -1.59 -4.34
CA GLY A 102 -14.62 -2.12 -4.33
C GLY A 102 -13.65 -1.28 -3.49
N ALA A 103 -14.13 -0.55 -2.49
CA ALA A 103 -13.34 0.35 -1.65
C ALA A 103 -12.44 -0.37 -0.62
N SER A 104 -12.41 -1.70 -0.63
CA SER A 104 -11.53 -2.52 0.20
C SER A 104 -10.91 -3.64 -0.64
N GLN A 105 -9.62 -3.48 -0.96
CA GLN A 105 -8.80 -4.54 -1.55
C GLN A 105 -8.16 -5.35 -0.41
N CYS A 106 -6.95 -4.99 0.02
CA CYS A 106 -6.25 -5.71 1.09
C CYS A 106 -6.96 -5.64 2.45
N GLY A 107 -7.74 -4.59 2.70
CA GLY A 107 -8.56 -4.42 3.91
C GLY A 107 -7.85 -3.87 5.14
N PHE A 108 -6.52 -3.66 5.10
CA PHE A 108 -5.77 -3.32 6.32
C PHE A 108 -6.01 -1.89 6.83
N CYS A 109 -6.20 -0.92 5.95
CA CYS A 109 -6.51 0.46 6.37
C CYS A 109 -8.01 0.68 6.63
N THR A 110 -8.86 -0.21 6.12
CA THR A 110 -10.32 -0.01 6.03
C THR A 110 -10.99 0.22 7.39
N PRO A 111 -10.70 -0.54 8.47
CA PRO A 111 -11.30 -0.29 9.78
C PRO A 111 -11.10 1.14 10.29
N GLY A 112 -9.87 1.66 10.19
CA GLY A 112 -9.56 3.02 10.62
C GLY A 112 -10.22 4.07 9.74
N ILE A 113 -10.35 3.81 8.44
CA ILE A 113 -11.05 4.69 7.49
C ILE A 113 -12.54 4.71 7.82
N ILE A 114 -13.17 3.57 8.09
CA ILE A 114 -14.58 3.49 8.50
C ILE A 114 -14.80 4.30 9.78
N CYS A 115 -13.97 4.16 10.82
CA CYS A 115 -14.09 4.98 12.02
C CYS A 115 -13.94 6.50 11.72
N ARG A 116 -13.04 6.88 10.80
CA ARG A 116 -12.87 8.28 10.39
C ARG A 116 -14.10 8.83 9.69
N LEU A 117 -14.63 8.07 8.73
CA LEU A 117 -15.81 8.45 7.95
C LEU A 117 -17.07 8.44 8.84
N GLU A 118 -17.21 7.49 9.75
CA GLU A 118 -18.31 7.49 10.71
C GLU A 118 -18.30 8.77 11.56
N GLY A 119 -17.15 9.17 12.11
CA GLY A 119 -17.02 10.44 12.84
C GLY A 119 -17.26 11.69 11.98
N LEU A 120 -17.14 11.60 10.66
CA LEU A 120 -17.51 12.66 9.72
C LEU A 120 -19.03 12.67 9.48
N ARG A 121 -19.63 11.49 9.27
CA ARG A 121 -21.08 11.28 9.09
C ARG A 121 -21.87 11.73 10.31
N SER A 122 -21.41 11.43 11.52
CA SER A 122 -22.10 11.86 12.76
C SER A 122 -22.15 13.39 12.92
N LYS A 123 -21.33 14.14 12.18
CA LYS A 123 -21.37 15.62 12.13
C LYS A 123 -22.33 16.17 11.07
N GLY A 124 -23.01 15.30 10.32
CA GLY A 124 -23.97 15.70 9.28
C GLY A 124 -23.33 16.21 8.00
N VAL A 125 -22.08 15.81 7.69
CA VAL A 125 -21.44 16.15 6.41
C VAL A 125 -22.19 15.46 5.26
N ALA A 126 -22.45 16.21 4.18
CA ALA A 126 -23.23 15.74 3.04
C ALA A 126 -22.46 14.70 2.19
N ALA A 127 -23.22 13.88 1.45
CA ALA A 127 -22.67 12.82 0.61
C ALA A 127 -21.78 13.35 -0.53
N ASP A 128 -22.04 14.56 -1.02
CA ASP A 128 -21.39 15.21 -2.15
C ASP A 128 -20.29 16.22 -1.74
N ASP A 129 -20.03 16.41 -0.44
CA ASP A 129 -18.97 17.30 0.06
C ASP A 129 -17.58 16.63 -0.03
N LYS A 130 -17.10 16.43 -1.27
CA LYS A 130 -15.79 15.85 -1.57
C LYS A 130 -14.64 16.55 -0.82
N PRO A 131 -14.56 17.90 -0.75
CA PRO A 131 -13.48 18.57 -0.01
C PRO A 131 -13.46 18.22 1.49
N ALA A 132 -14.62 18.06 2.14
CA ALA A 132 -14.67 17.62 3.54
C ALA A 132 -14.18 16.17 3.71
N VAL A 133 -14.55 15.28 2.79
CA VAL A 133 -14.10 13.88 2.77
C VAL A 133 -12.58 13.81 2.58
N ASP A 134 -12.03 14.53 1.61
CA ASP A 134 -10.59 14.56 1.35
C ASP A 134 -9.80 15.09 2.55
N ARG A 135 -10.30 16.15 3.22
CA ARG A 135 -9.69 16.66 4.46
C ARG A 135 -9.72 15.64 5.58
N ALA A 136 -10.78 14.85 5.71
CA ALA A 136 -10.88 13.79 6.70
C ALA A 136 -9.91 12.63 6.39
N LEU A 137 -9.80 12.25 5.11
CA LEU A 137 -8.94 11.18 4.63
C LEU A 137 -7.45 11.56 4.57
N ALA A 138 -7.09 12.84 4.62
CA ALA A 138 -5.69 13.29 4.69
C ALA A 138 -4.92 12.70 5.88
N ALA A 139 -5.63 12.32 6.96
CA ALA A 139 -5.07 11.63 8.13
C ALA A 139 -4.76 10.14 7.89
N HIS A 140 -5.16 9.58 6.75
CA HIS A 140 -5.00 8.17 6.39
C HIS A 140 -4.02 8.01 5.24
N LEU A 141 -3.48 6.80 5.13
CA LEU A 141 -2.84 6.28 3.93
C LEU A 141 -3.61 5.05 3.47
N CYS A 142 -3.81 4.95 2.16
CA CYS A 142 -4.26 3.76 1.45
C CYS A 142 -3.32 3.60 0.26
N ARG A 143 -2.80 2.38 0.07
CA ARG A 143 -1.85 2.07 -1.00
C ARG A 143 -2.50 1.34 -2.19
N CYS A 144 -3.72 0.83 -2.00
CA CYS A 144 -4.32 -0.14 -2.92
C CYS A 144 -5.43 0.46 -3.78
N THR A 145 -6.31 1.30 -3.22
CA THR A 145 -7.61 1.61 -3.85
C THR A 145 -7.64 2.87 -4.71
N GLY A 146 -6.58 3.67 -4.67
CA GLY A 146 -6.53 4.98 -5.33
C GLY A 146 -7.59 5.98 -4.85
N TRP A 147 -8.11 5.81 -3.64
CA TRP A 147 -9.04 6.72 -2.93
C TRP A 147 -10.43 6.94 -3.56
N GLN A 148 -10.58 6.90 -4.88
CA GLN A 148 -11.83 7.17 -5.58
C GLN A 148 -12.97 6.24 -5.11
N THR A 149 -12.72 4.93 -5.03
CA THR A 149 -13.72 3.96 -4.56
C THR A 149 -14.13 4.20 -3.10
N ILE A 150 -13.22 4.71 -2.26
CA ILE A 150 -13.53 5.09 -0.87
C ILE A 150 -14.46 6.32 -0.85
N GLY A 151 -14.25 7.29 -1.74
CA GLY A 151 -15.15 8.43 -1.91
C GLY A 151 -16.55 8.00 -2.40
N GLU A 152 -16.61 7.03 -3.31
CA GLU A 152 -17.85 6.41 -3.77
C GLU A 152 -18.58 5.69 -2.62
N ALA A 153 -17.84 4.95 -1.78
CA ALA A 153 -18.38 4.28 -0.60
C ALA A 153 -18.95 5.29 0.42
N TRP A 154 -18.28 6.43 0.61
CA TRP A 154 -18.81 7.54 1.42
C TRP A 154 -20.16 8.04 0.88
N ALA A 155 -20.21 8.38 -0.42
CA ALA A 155 -21.43 8.93 -1.03
C ALA A 155 -22.60 7.95 -0.90
N LEU A 156 -22.34 6.66 -1.11
CA LEU A 156 -23.33 5.60 -0.97
C LEU A 156 -23.81 5.43 0.48
N ALA A 157 -22.89 5.36 1.45
CA ALA A 157 -23.24 5.19 2.85
C ALA A 157 -24.06 6.37 3.43
N VAL A 158 -23.80 7.59 2.96
CA VAL A 158 -24.36 8.83 3.52
C VAL A 158 -25.64 9.28 2.81
N SER A 159 -25.76 9.09 1.50
CA SER A 159 -26.97 9.47 0.74
C SER A 159 -28.22 8.70 1.18
N GLY A 160 -28.06 7.56 1.85
CA GLY A 160 -29.15 6.68 2.22
C GLY A 160 -29.73 5.92 1.04
N ALA A 161 -29.14 6.04 -0.16
CA ALA A 161 -29.44 5.18 -1.28
C ALA A 161 -29.09 3.74 -0.89
N ALA A 162 -30.09 2.86 -0.85
CA ALA A 162 -29.82 1.44 -0.67
C ALA A 162 -29.01 0.97 -1.87
N PRO A 163 -27.83 0.35 -1.67
CA PRO A 163 -27.12 -0.23 -2.78
C PRO A 163 -28.00 -1.34 -3.36
N THR A 164 -27.98 -1.51 -4.69
CA THR A 164 -28.81 -2.52 -5.33
C THR A 164 -28.42 -3.91 -4.83
N ALA A 165 -29.33 -4.88 -4.84
CA ALA A 165 -29.02 -6.26 -4.48
C ALA A 165 -27.79 -6.80 -5.25
N ALA A 166 -27.68 -6.45 -6.54
CA ALA A 166 -26.52 -6.75 -7.37
C ALA A 166 -25.22 -6.11 -6.85
N ALA A 167 -25.26 -4.86 -6.40
CA ALA A 167 -24.09 -4.16 -5.84
C ALA A 167 -23.70 -4.67 -4.43
N LEU A 168 -24.68 -5.05 -3.60
CA LEU A 168 -24.48 -5.60 -2.24
C LEU A 168 -23.91 -7.01 -2.22
N GLY A 169 -23.95 -7.70 -3.36
CA GLY A 169 -23.56 -9.09 -3.47
C GLY A 169 -24.70 -10.11 -3.30
N ALA A 170 -25.95 -9.67 -3.21
CA ALA A 170 -27.10 -10.56 -3.37
C ALA A 170 -27.21 -10.97 -4.85
N GLY A 171 -26.49 -12.03 -5.22
CA GLY A 171 -26.34 -12.55 -6.58
C GLY A 171 -24.97 -12.30 -7.22
N ARG A 172 -24.04 -11.60 -6.55
CA ARG A 172 -22.64 -11.48 -6.98
C ARG A 172 -21.88 -12.73 -6.52
N ASP A 173 -21.06 -13.27 -7.41
CA ASP A 173 -20.20 -14.39 -7.09
C ASP A 173 -18.93 -13.90 -6.34
N LEU A 174 -18.92 -14.06 -5.02
CA LEU A 174 -17.77 -13.65 -4.20
C LEU A 174 -16.54 -14.55 -4.36
N GLU A 175 -16.72 -15.77 -4.84
CA GLU A 175 -15.59 -16.65 -5.17
C GLU A 175 -14.91 -16.13 -6.44
N ALA A 176 -15.67 -15.82 -7.49
CA ALA A 176 -15.16 -15.18 -8.70
C ALA A 176 -14.54 -13.79 -8.42
N ALA A 177 -15.13 -13.01 -7.52
CA ALA A 177 -14.56 -11.74 -7.08
C ALA A 177 -13.22 -11.91 -6.34
N SER A 178 -13.11 -12.94 -5.50
CA SER A 178 -11.87 -13.27 -4.78
C SER A 178 -10.79 -13.82 -5.72
N GLU A 179 -11.19 -14.61 -6.73
CA GLU A 179 -10.31 -15.07 -7.80
C GLU A 179 -9.80 -13.87 -8.62
N ARG A 180 -10.68 -12.95 -9.02
CA ARG A 180 -10.29 -11.71 -9.71
C ARG A 180 -9.28 -10.91 -8.90
N ALA A 181 -9.52 -10.74 -7.60
CA ALA A 181 -8.61 -10.04 -6.70
C ALA A 181 -7.26 -10.77 -6.61
N THR A 182 -7.27 -12.10 -6.52
CA THR A 182 -6.07 -12.93 -6.48
C THR A 182 -5.21 -12.78 -7.74
N ILE A 183 -5.83 -12.80 -8.92
CA ILE A 183 -5.10 -12.60 -10.19
C ILE A 183 -4.50 -11.19 -10.24
N GLU A 184 -5.25 -10.15 -9.83
CA GLU A 184 -4.73 -8.77 -9.84
C GLU A 184 -3.65 -8.50 -8.78
N GLY A 185 -3.81 -9.07 -7.59
CA GLY A 185 -2.87 -8.92 -6.47
C GLY A 185 -1.65 -9.83 -6.53
N ARG A 186 -1.65 -10.83 -7.44
CA ARG A 186 -0.67 -11.93 -7.54
C ARG A 186 -0.44 -12.68 -6.22
N ALA A 187 -1.44 -12.65 -5.34
CA ALA A 187 -1.40 -13.25 -4.02
C ALA A 187 -2.81 -13.66 -3.59
N PRO A 188 -2.97 -14.69 -2.74
CA PRO A 188 -4.28 -15.11 -2.26
C PRO A 188 -5.06 -13.95 -1.62
N GLN A 189 -6.22 -13.62 -2.20
CA GLN A 189 -7.08 -12.55 -1.71
C GLN A 189 -8.55 -12.99 -1.65
N ARG A 190 -9.27 -12.38 -0.71
CA ARG A 190 -10.69 -12.60 -0.44
C ARG A 190 -11.42 -11.27 -0.53
N VAL A 191 -12.63 -11.31 -1.07
CA VAL A 191 -13.54 -10.17 -1.14
C VAL A 191 -14.76 -10.46 -0.27
N GLY A 192 -15.04 -9.55 0.67
CA GLY A 192 -16.16 -9.72 1.59
C GLY A 192 -16.31 -8.56 2.56
N GLY A 193 -17.49 -8.48 3.18
CA GLY A 193 -17.80 -7.44 4.16
C GLY A 193 -16.91 -7.54 5.40
N ASP A 194 -16.58 -8.76 5.81
CA ASP A 194 -15.66 -9.07 6.89
C ASP A 194 -14.25 -8.50 6.65
N VAL A 195 -13.77 -8.49 5.39
CA VAL A 195 -12.49 -7.86 5.01
C VAL A 195 -12.51 -6.36 5.29
N SER A 196 -13.60 -5.66 4.95
CA SER A 196 -13.74 -4.22 5.21
C SER A 196 -13.78 -3.89 6.70
N LEU A 197 -14.35 -4.79 7.50
CA LEU A 197 -14.40 -4.71 8.96
C LEU A 197 -13.10 -5.20 9.63
N GLY A 198 -12.06 -5.50 8.84
CA GLY A 198 -10.72 -5.84 9.34
C GLY A 198 -10.54 -7.30 9.75
N ARG A 199 -11.39 -8.22 9.28
CA ARG A 199 -11.36 -9.66 9.59
C ARG A 199 -10.70 -10.48 8.47
N ALA A 200 -9.75 -9.87 7.76
CA ALA A 200 -9.11 -10.46 6.59
C ALA A 200 -8.08 -11.57 6.90
N GLY A 201 -7.74 -11.80 8.17
CA GLY A 201 -6.82 -12.86 8.61
C GLY A 201 -5.34 -12.49 8.60
N PHE A 202 -5.00 -11.21 8.80
CA PHE A 202 -3.62 -10.73 8.91
C PHE A 202 -2.83 -11.50 9.97
N ALA A 203 -1.56 -11.79 9.70
CA ALA A 203 -0.77 -12.70 10.53
C ALA A 203 -0.68 -12.24 12.01
N GLU A 204 -0.43 -10.95 12.23
CA GLU A 204 -0.38 -10.40 13.60
C GLU A 204 -1.73 -10.55 14.33
N ASP A 205 -2.84 -10.54 13.58
CA ASP A 205 -4.20 -10.66 14.10
C ASP A 205 -4.66 -12.11 14.29
N THR A 206 -3.90 -13.10 13.82
CA THR A 206 -4.22 -14.53 14.01
C THR A 206 -3.30 -15.23 15.01
N ALA A 207 -2.28 -14.53 15.52
CA ALA A 207 -1.35 -15.07 16.50
C ALA A 207 -2.08 -15.61 17.76
N PRO A 208 -1.65 -16.79 18.29
CA PRO A 208 -2.17 -17.37 19.52
C PRO A 208 -2.08 -16.41 20.71
N ARG A 209 -3.07 -16.49 21.60
CA ARG A 209 -3.04 -15.73 22.85
C ARG A 209 -1.87 -16.20 23.71
N GLY A 210 -1.11 -15.25 24.28
CA GLY A 210 0.04 -15.56 25.13
C GLY A 210 1.31 -15.99 24.36
N ALA A 211 1.32 -15.84 23.03
CA ALA A 211 2.55 -15.94 22.24
C ALA A 211 3.56 -14.87 22.66
N LEU A 212 4.84 -15.23 22.72
CA LEU A 212 5.91 -14.25 22.90
C LEU A 212 5.98 -13.33 21.68
N VAL A 213 6.41 -12.10 21.88
CA VAL A 213 6.67 -11.14 20.80
C VAL A 213 8.16 -11.06 20.56
N ALA A 214 8.55 -11.19 19.30
CA ALA A 214 9.91 -11.02 18.81
C ALA A 214 10.02 -9.82 17.85
N ILE A 215 11.05 -9.00 18.04
CA ILE A 215 11.43 -7.90 17.14
C ILE A 215 12.93 -7.95 16.86
N PRO A 216 13.43 -7.37 15.75
CA PRO A 216 14.86 -7.26 15.51
C PRO A 216 15.58 -6.49 16.61
N ASP A 217 16.81 -6.88 16.92
CA ASP A 217 17.67 -6.21 17.92
C ASP A 217 18.57 -5.11 17.34
N GLY A 218 18.61 -4.96 16.01
CA GLY A 218 19.47 -4.03 15.28
C GLY A 218 20.91 -4.52 15.05
N ALA A 219 21.26 -5.72 15.52
CA ALA A 219 22.57 -6.37 15.38
C ALA A 219 22.50 -7.73 14.66
N GLY A 220 21.37 -8.01 13.99
CA GLY A 220 21.13 -9.26 13.26
C GLY A 220 20.50 -10.38 14.10
N GLY A 221 20.12 -10.10 15.34
CA GLY A 221 19.42 -11.01 16.23
C GLY A 221 17.99 -10.56 16.55
N TRP A 222 17.41 -11.17 17.59
CA TRP A 222 16.03 -10.99 17.99
C TRP A 222 15.90 -10.73 19.49
N ILE A 223 15.04 -9.77 19.85
CA ILE A 223 14.62 -9.55 21.23
C ILE A 223 13.23 -10.14 21.40
N THR A 224 13.10 -11.07 22.36
CA THR A 224 11.83 -11.67 22.73
C THR A 224 11.32 -11.14 24.07
N ALA A 225 10.00 -10.92 24.17
CA ALA A 225 9.34 -10.48 25.40
C ALA A 225 7.86 -10.90 25.42
N GLU A 226 7.20 -10.78 26.58
CA GLU A 226 5.76 -11.08 26.74
C GLU A 226 4.86 -10.08 26.00
N THR A 227 5.35 -8.86 25.73
CA THR A 227 4.57 -7.82 25.04
C THR A 227 5.45 -7.01 24.08
N LEU A 228 4.84 -6.43 23.04
CA LEU A 228 5.55 -5.57 22.09
C LEU A 228 6.17 -4.32 22.77
N PRO A 229 5.49 -3.62 23.71
CA PRO A 229 6.14 -2.54 24.47
C PRO A 229 7.37 -2.99 25.24
N ALA A 230 7.31 -4.15 25.91
CA ALA A 230 8.46 -4.69 26.64
C ALA A 230 9.62 -5.08 25.71
N ALA A 231 9.34 -5.64 24.53
CA ALA A 231 10.36 -5.94 23.52
C ALA A 231 11.05 -4.64 23.04
N ARG A 232 10.27 -3.60 22.74
CA ARG A 232 10.79 -2.29 22.30
C ARG A 232 11.63 -1.58 23.36
N GLU A 233 11.19 -1.64 24.62
CA GLU A 233 11.94 -1.08 25.75
C GLU A 233 13.31 -1.75 25.88
N ARG A 234 13.37 -3.09 25.78
CA ARG A 234 14.62 -3.85 25.79
C ARG A 234 15.52 -3.54 24.60
N ALA A 235 14.94 -3.31 23.42
CA ALA A 235 15.68 -2.97 22.21
C ALA A 235 16.28 -1.55 22.26
N GLY A 236 15.73 -0.65 23.07
CA GLY A 236 16.17 0.76 23.12
C GLY A 236 15.95 1.52 21.81
N THR A 237 15.24 0.94 20.84
CA THR A 237 15.02 1.54 19.52
C THR A 237 14.00 2.66 19.60
N VAL A 238 14.37 3.86 19.13
CA VAL A 238 13.45 4.99 18.99
C VAL A 238 12.98 5.07 17.54
N GLN A 239 11.72 4.70 17.33
CA GLN A 239 11.06 4.68 16.02
C GLN A 239 10.52 6.08 15.66
N GLY A 240 10.49 6.40 14.36
CA GLY A 240 9.89 7.62 13.79
C GLY A 240 10.87 8.75 13.51
N ARG A 241 12.17 8.48 13.33
CA ARG A 241 13.12 9.53 12.90
C ARG A 241 12.86 9.90 11.44
N HIS A 242 12.71 11.19 11.17
CA HIS A 242 12.53 11.71 9.82
C HIS A 242 13.88 12.13 9.24
N GLY A 243 14.32 11.51 8.14
CA GLY A 243 15.44 12.01 7.33
C GLY A 243 15.00 13.14 6.40
N THR A 244 15.83 14.16 6.20
CA THR A 244 15.55 15.26 5.27
C THR A 244 16.30 15.12 3.94
N VAL A 245 16.94 13.96 3.71
CA VAL A 245 17.69 13.68 2.51
C VAL A 245 16.70 13.38 1.39
N GLU A 246 16.92 14.02 0.25
CA GLU A 246 16.09 13.80 -0.92
C GLU A 246 16.48 12.49 -1.63
N PRO A 247 15.50 11.72 -2.14
CA PRO A 247 15.78 10.57 -2.98
C PRO A 247 16.38 11.02 -4.30
N VAL A 248 17.49 10.39 -4.71
CA VAL A 248 18.17 10.61 -5.99
C VAL A 248 18.41 9.26 -6.68
N PRO A 249 18.32 9.19 -8.02
CA PRO A 249 18.69 7.97 -8.74
C PRO A 249 20.14 7.57 -8.45
N PRO A 250 20.42 6.30 -8.07
CA PRO A 250 21.76 5.87 -7.67
C PRO A 250 22.67 5.49 -8.84
N LEU A 251 22.15 5.50 -10.07
CA LEU A 251 22.87 5.05 -11.27
C LEU A 251 23.07 6.20 -12.25
N ASP A 252 24.25 6.28 -12.84
CA ASP A 252 24.52 7.14 -13.98
C ASP A 252 24.01 6.51 -15.28
N LEU A 253 23.60 7.36 -16.22
CA LEU A 253 23.18 6.92 -17.55
C LEU A 253 24.30 6.14 -18.26
N PRO A 254 23.96 5.09 -19.02
CA PRO A 254 24.91 4.46 -19.91
C PRO A 254 25.39 5.45 -20.99
N GLU A 255 26.62 5.28 -21.46
CA GLU A 255 27.19 6.12 -22.52
C GLU A 255 26.42 5.91 -23.83
N GLY A 256 26.02 7.01 -24.48
CA GLY A 256 25.36 6.95 -25.79
C GLY A 256 24.53 8.18 -26.11
N GLU A 257 24.11 8.29 -27.37
CA GLU A 257 23.09 9.24 -27.80
C GLU A 257 21.73 8.56 -27.73
N TRP A 258 20.86 9.09 -26.87
CA TRP A 258 19.57 8.49 -26.55
C TRP A 258 18.42 9.36 -27.07
N ALA A 259 17.43 8.73 -27.71
CA ALA A 259 16.19 9.40 -28.08
C ALA A 259 15.36 9.73 -26.82
N LEU A 260 15.37 8.82 -25.84
CA LEU A 260 14.85 9.01 -24.49
C LEU A 260 15.77 8.35 -23.47
N ALA A 261 15.81 8.90 -22.26
CA ALA A 261 16.56 8.36 -21.14
C ALA A 261 15.72 8.41 -19.86
N LEU A 262 15.89 7.43 -18.98
CA LEU A 262 15.16 7.28 -17.73
C LEU A 262 16.10 6.83 -16.61
N ARG A 263 16.01 7.47 -15.44
CA ARG A 263 16.64 7.03 -14.20
C ARG A 263 15.62 6.97 -13.09
N THR A 264 15.62 5.88 -12.32
CA THR A 264 14.71 5.69 -11.19
C THR A 264 15.47 5.68 -9.87
N SER A 265 14.89 6.30 -8.85
CA SER A 265 15.36 6.17 -7.47
C SER A 265 14.97 4.81 -6.87
N TRP A 266 15.57 4.47 -5.73
CA TRP A 266 15.01 3.49 -4.82
C TRP A 266 13.57 3.86 -4.44
N VAL A 267 12.68 2.87 -4.37
CA VAL A 267 11.26 3.06 -4.03
C VAL A 267 10.81 1.97 -3.07
N GLU A 268 10.13 2.38 -2.01
CA GLU A 268 9.50 1.49 -1.04
C GLU A 268 8.07 1.16 -1.50
N PRO A 269 7.69 -0.14 -1.63
CA PRO A 269 6.33 -0.54 -1.99
C PRO A 269 5.24 0.01 -1.05
N ALA A 270 5.60 0.36 0.18
CA ALA A 270 4.78 1.14 1.12
C ALA A 270 3.44 0.46 1.52
N TYR A 271 3.41 -0.87 1.50
CA TYR A 271 2.29 -1.66 2.01
C TYR A 271 2.10 -1.43 3.52
N LEU A 272 0.86 -1.35 3.99
CA LEU A 272 0.56 -0.84 5.33
C LEU A 272 0.71 -1.87 6.45
N GLU A 273 0.43 -3.13 6.16
CA GLU A 273 0.67 -4.26 7.08
C GLU A 273 2.17 -4.59 7.04
N THR A 274 2.95 -4.19 8.03
CA THR A 274 4.37 -4.60 8.08
C THR A 274 4.51 -6.13 8.13
N ASP A 275 5.69 -6.63 7.85
CA ASP A 275 5.98 -8.05 7.94
C ASP A 275 5.70 -8.56 9.35
N ALA A 276 4.85 -9.57 9.42
CA ALA A 276 4.55 -10.27 10.66
C ALA A 276 4.26 -11.72 10.35
N SER A 277 4.68 -12.61 11.25
CA SER A 277 4.37 -14.03 11.20
C SER A 277 4.34 -14.58 12.62
N TRP A 278 3.80 -15.77 12.81
CA TRP A 278 3.86 -16.47 14.07
C TRP A 278 3.92 -17.98 13.83
N CYS A 279 4.47 -18.71 14.80
CA CYS A 279 4.56 -20.17 14.72
C CYS A 279 4.37 -20.79 16.11
N GLU A 280 3.78 -21.99 16.16
CA GLU A 280 3.83 -22.89 17.31
C GLU A 280 5.11 -23.74 17.23
N PRO A 281 5.65 -24.24 18.35
CA PRO A 281 6.81 -25.14 18.32
C PRO A 281 6.55 -26.38 17.46
N GLY A 282 7.44 -26.67 16.52
CA GLY A 282 7.32 -27.77 15.55
C GLY A 282 6.23 -27.58 14.48
N GLY A 283 5.60 -26.40 14.42
CA GLY A 283 4.53 -26.08 13.47
C GLY A 283 5.03 -25.43 12.17
N GLU A 284 4.06 -25.08 11.32
CA GLU A 284 4.28 -24.25 10.13
C GLU A 284 3.99 -22.78 10.45
N PRO A 285 4.84 -21.83 10.03
CA PRO A 285 4.64 -20.42 10.30
C PRO A 285 3.47 -19.85 9.49
N ALA A 286 2.72 -18.94 10.10
CA ALA A 286 1.65 -18.21 9.44
C ALA A 286 2.20 -17.30 8.33
N SER A 287 1.58 -17.35 7.15
CA SER A 287 2.00 -16.52 6.01
C SER A 287 1.81 -15.02 6.30
N PRO A 288 2.81 -14.17 5.97
CA PRO A 288 2.69 -12.71 6.06
C PRO A 288 1.89 -12.13 4.89
N ILE A 289 1.54 -12.96 3.90
CA ILE A 289 0.86 -12.63 2.64
C ILE A 289 -0.58 -13.13 2.68
N ALA A 290 -1.29 -12.86 3.78
CA ALA A 290 -2.74 -13.03 3.80
C ALA A 290 -3.40 -12.07 2.78
N ASN A 291 -4.63 -11.62 3.02
CA ASN A 291 -5.28 -10.66 2.12
C ASN A 291 -4.47 -9.36 1.88
N GLY A 292 -3.51 -9.07 2.77
CA GLY A 292 -2.56 -7.96 2.77
C GLY A 292 -1.60 -7.86 1.58
N GLY A 293 -1.55 -8.88 0.69
CA GLY A 293 -0.82 -8.92 -0.60
C GLY A 293 0.06 -7.70 -0.88
N ALA A 294 1.28 -7.70 -0.35
CA ALA A 294 2.18 -6.56 -0.24
C ALA A 294 2.87 -6.17 -1.57
N PHE A 295 2.13 -6.28 -2.68
CA PHE A 295 2.63 -6.01 -4.03
C PHE A 295 3.89 -6.82 -4.35
N GLY A 296 3.99 -8.06 -3.82
CA GLY A 296 5.14 -8.97 -3.95
C GLY A 296 6.27 -8.78 -2.94
N ALA A 297 6.28 -7.68 -2.17
CA ALA A 297 7.40 -7.36 -1.28
C ALA A 297 7.57 -8.29 -0.07
N LYS A 298 6.56 -9.11 0.24
CA LYS A 298 6.56 -10.05 1.37
C LYS A 298 6.88 -11.50 0.98
N GLU A 299 7.08 -11.79 -0.31
CA GLU A 299 7.36 -13.17 -0.77
C GLU A 299 8.60 -13.79 -0.10
N GLN A 300 9.58 -12.95 0.22
CA GLN A 300 10.85 -13.35 0.85
C GLN A 300 10.96 -12.81 2.28
N SER A 301 9.83 -12.60 2.96
CA SER A 301 9.84 -12.07 4.31
C SER A 301 10.58 -12.98 5.29
N ILE A 302 11.53 -12.41 6.03
CA ILE A 302 12.29 -13.13 7.05
C ILE A 302 11.46 -13.54 8.28
N ALA A 303 10.26 -12.97 8.43
CA ALA A 303 9.45 -13.14 9.62
C ALA A 303 9.01 -14.60 9.84
N MET A 304 8.77 -15.35 8.76
CA MET A 304 8.34 -16.75 8.83
C MET A 304 9.42 -17.66 9.42
N ALA A 305 10.64 -17.56 8.89
CA ALA A 305 11.77 -18.35 9.36
C ALA A 305 12.07 -18.03 10.84
N ALA A 306 12.14 -16.74 11.19
CA ALA A 306 12.37 -16.30 12.55
C ALA A 306 11.26 -16.77 13.52
N ALA A 307 10.00 -16.72 13.11
CA ALA A 307 8.89 -17.15 13.97
C ALA A 307 9.00 -18.64 14.32
N ARG A 308 9.36 -19.48 13.35
CA ARG A 308 9.58 -20.91 13.55
C ARG A 308 10.77 -21.17 14.46
N GLU A 309 11.94 -20.62 14.12
CA GLU A 309 13.18 -20.83 14.88
C GLU A 309 13.04 -20.39 16.34
N LEU A 310 12.42 -19.24 16.59
CA LEU A 310 12.21 -18.72 17.93
C LEU A 310 11.15 -19.52 18.71
N ALA A 311 10.11 -20.01 18.03
CA ALA A 311 9.10 -20.85 18.69
C ALA A 311 9.71 -22.18 19.16
N ASP A 312 10.52 -22.82 18.31
CA ASP A 312 11.26 -24.02 18.65
C ASP A 312 12.25 -23.78 19.81
N LEU A 313 12.98 -22.66 19.76
CA LEU A 313 13.93 -22.27 20.81
C LEU A 313 13.25 -22.05 22.17
N HIS A 314 12.09 -21.38 22.18
CA HIS A 314 11.39 -21.03 23.42
C HIS A 314 10.42 -22.10 23.91
N GLY A 315 10.11 -23.12 23.09
CA GLY A 315 9.11 -24.15 23.41
C GLY A 315 7.70 -23.58 23.63
N ARG A 316 7.40 -22.41 23.05
CA ARG A 316 6.12 -21.69 23.12
C ARG A 316 5.88 -20.96 21.80
N PRO A 317 4.63 -20.65 21.44
CA PRO A 317 4.36 -19.86 20.25
C PRO A 317 5.03 -18.49 20.32
N VAL A 318 5.62 -18.07 19.19
CA VAL A 318 6.28 -16.77 19.03
C VAL A 318 5.66 -16.07 17.83
N ARG A 319 5.28 -14.80 17.99
CA ARG A 319 5.00 -13.90 16.87
C ARG A 319 6.16 -12.96 16.64
N VAL A 320 6.60 -12.89 15.39
CA VAL A 320 7.59 -11.93 14.90
C VAL A 320 6.85 -10.76 14.29
N VAL A 321 7.25 -9.53 14.66
CA VAL A 321 6.66 -8.30 14.13
C VAL A 321 7.77 -7.33 13.75
N LEU A 322 7.87 -7.02 12.47
CA LEU A 322 8.76 -5.95 12.00
C LEU A 322 8.10 -4.59 12.22
N SER A 323 8.89 -3.62 12.69
CA SER A 323 8.49 -2.22 12.67
C SER A 323 8.46 -1.69 11.23
N ARG A 324 7.88 -0.51 11.04
CA ARG A 324 7.95 0.17 9.73
C ARG A 324 9.40 0.38 9.29
N GLU A 325 10.29 0.71 10.21
CA GLU A 325 11.71 0.93 9.88
C GLU A 325 12.40 -0.37 9.50
N ASP A 326 12.11 -1.47 10.20
CA ASP A 326 12.65 -2.78 9.86
C ASP A 326 12.17 -3.22 8.48
N THR A 327 10.88 -3.06 8.17
CA THR A 327 10.33 -3.32 6.83
C THR A 327 11.04 -2.49 5.75
N VAL A 328 11.34 -1.22 6.00
CA VAL A 328 12.06 -0.36 5.04
C VAL A 328 13.50 -0.83 4.85
N ARG A 329 14.20 -1.15 5.93
CA ARG A 329 15.63 -1.51 5.90
C ARG A 329 15.87 -2.91 5.33
N MET A 330 15.00 -3.85 5.68
CA MET A 330 15.20 -5.28 5.41
C MET A 330 14.38 -5.78 4.23
N GLY A 331 13.26 -5.12 3.92
CA GLY A 331 12.37 -5.53 2.83
C GLY A 331 12.94 -5.19 1.45
N PRO A 332 12.61 -5.98 0.41
CA PRO A 332 13.09 -5.71 -0.93
C PRO A 332 12.49 -4.42 -1.51
N LYS A 333 13.22 -3.82 -2.45
CA LYS A 333 12.83 -2.64 -3.23
C LYS A 333 12.76 -2.98 -4.72
N ARG A 334 12.01 -2.17 -5.48
CA ARG A 334 12.08 -2.22 -6.94
C ARG A 334 13.52 -1.87 -7.35
N PRO A 335 14.15 -2.63 -8.27
CA PRO A 335 15.51 -2.35 -8.71
C PRO A 335 15.61 -0.98 -9.39
N PRO A 336 16.46 -0.07 -8.90
CA PRO A 336 16.76 1.18 -9.59
C PRO A 336 17.41 0.91 -10.95
N ILE A 337 17.06 1.72 -11.94
CA ILE A 337 17.64 1.66 -13.29
C ILE A 337 18.17 3.02 -13.73
N ALA A 338 19.11 2.99 -14.67
CA ALA A 338 19.45 4.08 -15.57
C ALA A 338 19.50 3.53 -16.99
N ALA A 339 18.65 4.05 -17.86
CA ALA A 339 18.41 3.48 -19.17
C ALA A 339 18.35 4.53 -20.27
N GLY A 340 18.74 4.14 -21.47
CA GLY A 340 18.64 4.93 -22.68
C GLY A 340 18.13 4.08 -23.85
N ILE A 341 17.22 4.64 -24.65
CA ILE A 341 16.66 4.00 -25.84
C ILE A 341 16.85 4.90 -27.06
N ARG A 342 17.23 4.29 -28.19
CA ARG A 342 17.47 4.95 -29.48
C ARG A 342 16.20 4.95 -30.33
N ALA A 343 16.23 5.72 -31.42
CA ALA A 343 15.08 5.86 -32.34
C ALA A 343 14.69 4.54 -33.04
N ASP A 344 15.61 3.58 -33.14
CA ASP A 344 15.36 2.25 -33.71
C ASP A 344 14.85 1.22 -32.69
N GLY A 345 14.60 1.64 -31.44
CA GLY A 345 14.16 0.78 -30.35
C GLY A 345 15.29 0.01 -29.64
N THR A 346 16.54 0.13 -30.10
CA THR A 346 17.69 -0.46 -29.39
C THR A 346 18.12 0.41 -28.22
N GLY A 347 18.73 -0.17 -27.20
CA GLY A 347 19.11 0.59 -26.01
C GLY A 347 19.92 -0.17 -24.99
N VAL A 348 20.16 0.48 -23.86
CA VAL A 348 20.85 -0.10 -22.70
C VAL A 348 20.04 0.21 -21.45
N ILE A 349 19.82 -0.80 -20.60
CA ILE A 349 19.33 -0.63 -19.23
C ILE A 349 20.47 -1.03 -18.30
N ARG A 350 21.03 -0.04 -17.59
CA ARG A 350 21.88 -0.29 -16.42
C ARG A 350 20.99 -0.45 -15.19
N VAL A 351 21.19 -1.51 -14.43
CA VAL A 351 20.31 -1.89 -13.32
C VAL A 351 21.11 -2.36 -12.12
N VAL A 352 20.62 -2.07 -10.92
CA VAL A 352 21.16 -2.69 -9.70
C VAL A 352 20.95 -4.20 -9.80
N ARG A 353 22.03 -4.99 -9.67
CA ARG A 353 22.03 -6.44 -9.88
C ARG A 353 20.86 -7.12 -9.18
N THR A 354 19.99 -7.75 -9.97
CA THR A 354 18.75 -8.37 -9.49
C THR A 354 18.50 -9.67 -10.24
N PRO A 355 18.46 -10.83 -9.56
CA PRO A 355 18.31 -12.11 -10.21
C PRO A 355 17.09 -12.17 -11.15
N GLY A 356 17.31 -12.58 -12.40
CA GLY A 356 16.25 -12.79 -13.41
C GLY A 356 15.84 -11.54 -14.19
N TYR A 357 16.47 -10.37 -13.95
CA TYR A 357 16.05 -9.10 -14.55
C TYR A 357 16.10 -9.15 -16.09
N ASP A 358 17.14 -9.77 -16.63
CA ASP A 358 17.35 -9.94 -18.07
C ASP A 358 16.18 -10.65 -18.77
N ALA A 359 15.71 -11.76 -18.19
CA ALA A 359 14.57 -12.51 -18.73
C ALA A 359 13.26 -11.69 -18.65
N ALA A 360 13.07 -10.91 -17.59
CA ALA A 360 11.89 -10.06 -17.43
C ALA A 360 11.83 -8.95 -18.50
N VAL A 361 12.94 -8.26 -18.77
CA VAL A 361 13.00 -7.27 -19.86
C VAL A 361 12.72 -7.93 -21.21
N HIS A 362 13.36 -9.08 -21.46
CA HIS A 362 13.23 -9.79 -22.72
C HIS A 362 11.84 -10.34 -23.02
N SER A 363 10.94 -10.40 -22.03
CA SER A 363 9.53 -10.70 -22.27
C SER A 363 8.76 -9.58 -22.99
N VAL A 364 9.26 -8.35 -22.97
CA VAL A 364 8.60 -7.17 -23.58
C VAL A 364 9.48 -6.40 -24.57
N SER A 365 10.80 -6.60 -24.57
CA SER A 365 11.71 -5.98 -25.54
C SER A 365 12.96 -6.82 -25.79
N THR A 366 13.30 -7.02 -27.06
CA THR A 366 14.55 -7.71 -27.49
C THR A 366 15.66 -6.76 -27.93
N GLY A 367 15.40 -5.45 -27.96
CA GLY A 367 16.36 -4.43 -28.40
C GLY A 367 17.22 -3.84 -27.28
N LEU A 368 16.92 -4.17 -26.01
CA LEU A 368 17.54 -3.54 -24.84
C LEU A 368 18.60 -4.46 -24.23
N VAL A 369 19.85 -3.99 -24.22
CA VAL A 369 20.97 -4.70 -23.58
C VAL A 369 20.99 -4.37 -22.08
N ILE A 370 21.23 -5.38 -21.24
CA ILE A 370 21.23 -5.22 -19.78
C ILE A 370 22.66 -5.13 -19.23
N GLU A 371 22.93 -4.08 -18.45
CA GLU A 371 24.15 -3.90 -17.68
C GLU A 371 23.85 -4.01 -16.18
N GLU A 372 24.16 -5.15 -15.56
CA GLU A 372 24.01 -5.29 -14.11
C GLU A 372 25.20 -4.71 -13.34
N VAL A 373 24.92 -3.88 -12.34
CA VAL A 373 25.92 -3.26 -11.48
C VAL A 373 25.62 -3.50 -10.00
N ASP A 374 26.67 -3.68 -9.21
CA ASP A 374 26.56 -3.82 -7.76
C ASP A 374 26.58 -2.43 -7.12
N VAL A 375 25.53 -2.13 -6.35
CA VAL A 375 25.35 -0.84 -5.65
C VAL A 375 25.00 -1.13 -4.20
N ALA A 376 25.62 -0.41 -3.27
CA ALA A 376 25.25 -0.49 -1.86
C ALA A 376 23.80 -0.01 -1.69
N GLY A 377 22.96 -0.82 -1.04
CA GLY A 377 21.56 -0.49 -0.87
C GLY A 377 20.74 -1.63 -0.29
N PRO A 378 19.43 -1.38 -0.07
CA PRO A 378 18.51 -2.42 0.35
C PRO A 378 18.38 -3.51 -0.73
N PRO A 379 17.93 -4.72 -0.35
CA PRO A 379 17.75 -5.81 -1.32
C PRO A 379 16.76 -5.42 -2.42
N THR A 380 16.91 -6.00 -3.61
CA THR A 380 15.99 -5.82 -4.75
C THR A 380 15.22 -7.11 -5.05
N SER A 381 14.03 -6.99 -5.65
CA SER A 381 13.25 -8.17 -6.07
C SER A 381 12.35 -7.88 -7.26
N LEU A 382 12.22 -8.89 -8.14
CA LEU A 382 11.27 -8.89 -9.26
C LEU A 382 9.85 -9.30 -8.85
N ALA A 383 9.66 -9.83 -7.64
CA ALA A 383 8.32 -10.11 -7.11
C ALA A 383 7.50 -8.82 -6.99
N ILE A 384 8.19 -7.69 -6.78
CA ILE A 384 7.53 -6.39 -6.67
C ILE A 384 6.75 -6.10 -7.95
N ARG A 385 5.48 -5.70 -7.81
CA ARG A 385 4.53 -5.45 -8.90
C ARG A 385 5.20 -4.91 -10.18
N GLY A 386 5.31 -5.73 -11.22
CA GLY A 386 5.85 -5.31 -12.52
C GLY A 386 7.33 -4.92 -12.55
N ALA A 387 8.11 -5.21 -11.52
CA ALA A 387 9.55 -5.00 -11.51
C ALA A 387 10.22 -5.87 -12.58
N GLY A 388 11.09 -5.26 -13.38
CA GLY A 388 11.89 -5.95 -14.39
C GLY A 388 11.38 -5.77 -15.82
N TRP A 389 10.09 -5.59 -16.04
CA TRP A 389 9.54 -5.43 -17.39
C TRP A 389 8.88 -4.06 -17.63
N VAL A 390 8.30 -3.45 -16.58
CA VAL A 390 7.55 -2.19 -16.74
C VAL A 390 8.46 -1.05 -17.20
N GLU A 391 9.67 -0.96 -16.67
CA GLU A 391 10.65 0.05 -17.06
C GLU A 391 10.96 -0.01 -18.58
N ALA A 392 11.12 -1.22 -19.11
CA ALA A 392 11.35 -1.45 -20.54
C ALA A 392 10.11 -1.10 -21.37
N ALA A 393 8.92 -1.52 -20.93
CA ALA A 393 7.66 -1.20 -21.60
C ALA A 393 7.39 0.31 -21.63
N VAL A 394 7.69 1.02 -20.53
CA VAL A 394 7.57 2.48 -20.44
C VAL A 394 8.52 3.17 -21.42
N LEU A 395 9.77 2.71 -21.53
CA LEU A 395 10.73 3.25 -22.50
C LEU A 395 10.24 3.09 -23.94
N SER A 396 9.76 1.90 -24.29
CA SER A 396 9.23 1.61 -25.63
C SER A 396 7.99 2.45 -25.94
N ALA A 397 6.98 2.46 -25.05
CA ALA A 397 5.76 3.25 -25.24
C ALA A 397 6.06 4.76 -25.27
N GLY A 398 7.02 5.22 -24.45
CA GLY A 398 7.50 6.59 -24.48
C GLY A 398 8.16 6.96 -25.80
N LEU A 399 8.97 6.06 -26.37
CA LEU A 399 9.61 6.25 -27.67
C LEU A 399 8.56 6.34 -28.79
N GLU A 400 7.58 5.44 -28.80
CA GLU A 400 6.47 5.47 -29.76
C GLU A 400 5.73 6.82 -29.71
N ALA A 401 5.39 7.28 -28.50
CA ALA A 401 4.75 8.57 -28.30
C ALA A 401 5.64 9.74 -28.79
N LYS A 402 6.96 9.69 -28.54
CA LYS A 402 7.90 10.70 -29.02
C LYS A 402 7.99 10.73 -30.56
N LEU A 403 8.11 9.56 -31.18
CA LEU A 403 8.18 9.44 -32.64
C LEU A 403 6.89 9.91 -33.32
N ALA A 404 5.72 9.60 -32.75
CA ALA A 404 4.44 10.07 -33.24
C ALA A 404 4.31 11.61 -33.16
N ARG A 405 4.85 12.23 -32.10
CA ARG A 405 4.90 13.69 -31.94
C ARG A 405 5.79 14.36 -32.99
N ASP A 406 6.92 13.74 -33.34
CA ASP A 406 7.91 14.33 -34.25
C ASP A 406 7.51 14.20 -35.73
N ILE A 407 6.32 13.67 -36.03
CA ILE A 407 5.73 13.64 -37.38
C ILE A 407 5.33 15.08 -37.81
N PRO A 408 5.82 15.58 -38.95
CA PRO A 408 5.44 16.91 -39.45
C PRO A 408 3.93 17.06 -39.64
N GLY A 409 3.33 18.10 -39.04
CA GLY A 409 1.90 18.36 -39.11
C GLY A 409 1.05 17.68 -38.03
N ALA A 410 1.66 16.92 -37.12
CA ALA A 410 1.00 16.50 -35.88
C ALA A 410 0.57 17.74 -35.07
N VAL A 411 -0.63 17.70 -34.47
CA VAL A 411 -1.12 18.80 -33.62
C VAL A 411 -0.20 18.91 -32.39
N THR A 412 0.57 20.00 -32.32
CA THR A 412 1.65 20.20 -31.33
C THR A 412 1.20 20.76 -29.98
N ASP A 413 -0.07 21.17 -29.84
CA ASP A 413 -0.50 21.98 -28.69
C ASP A 413 -0.73 21.17 -27.40
N SER A 414 -0.61 19.84 -27.46
CA SER A 414 -0.59 18.95 -26.30
C SER A 414 0.32 17.76 -26.59
N PHE A 415 1.34 17.52 -25.76
CA PHE A 415 2.13 16.28 -25.80
C PHE A 415 1.21 15.06 -25.94
N PRO A 416 1.59 13.98 -26.64
CA PRO A 416 0.77 12.77 -26.68
C PRO A 416 0.64 12.20 -25.26
N ARG A 417 -0.47 12.51 -24.59
CA ARG A 417 -0.77 12.09 -23.21
C ARG A 417 -1.40 10.70 -23.16
N VAL A 418 -1.04 9.85 -24.10
CA VAL A 418 -1.63 8.53 -24.30
C VAL A 418 -0.53 7.51 -24.43
N ALA A 419 -0.67 6.37 -23.78
CA ALA A 419 0.22 5.22 -23.93
C ALA A 419 -0.60 3.93 -23.94
N THR A 420 -0.17 2.98 -24.78
CA THR A 420 -0.71 1.63 -24.83
C THR A 420 0.39 0.65 -24.47
N VAL A 421 0.11 -0.27 -23.55
CA VAL A 421 1.06 -1.30 -23.12
C VAL A 421 0.36 -2.65 -23.06
N THR A 422 1.00 -3.69 -23.58
CA THR A 422 0.62 -5.08 -23.39
C THR A 422 1.54 -5.73 -22.36
N SER A 423 0.98 -6.33 -21.31
CA SER A 423 1.75 -7.04 -20.29
C SER A 423 2.23 -8.41 -20.78
N PRO A 424 3.24 -9.02 -20.13
CA PRO A 424 3.66 -10.39 -20.42
C PRO A 424 2.54 -11.44 -20.30
N ASP A 425 1.53 -11.16 -19.47
CA ASP A 425 0.36 -12.03 -19.28
C ASP A 425 -0.69 -11.84 -20.39
N GLY A 426 -0.47 -10.92 -21.35
CA GLY A 426 -1.34 -10.70 -22.50
C GLY A 426 -2.46 -9.66 -22.31
N ALA A 427 -2.52 -8.97 -21.17
CA ALA A 427 -3.46 -7.87 -20.99
C ALA A 427 -2.98 -6.62 -21.71
N THR A 428 -3.87 -5.89 -22.39
CA THR A 428 -3.55 -4.64 -23.08
C THR A 428 -4.32 -3.49 -22.44
N ALA A 429 -3.59 -2.45 -22.03
CA ALA A 429 -4.17 -1.25 -21.45
C ALA A 429 -3.78 -0.02 -22.29
N THR A 430 -4.76 0.85 -22.55
CA THR A 430 -4.53 2.19 -23.08
C THR A 430 -4.93 3.21 -22.04
N VAL A 431 -4.01 4.12 -21.70
CA VAL A 431 -4.24 5.17 -20.70
C VAL A 431 -4.06 6.53 -21.35
N ALA A 432 -5.04 7.42 -21.18
CA ALA A 432 -5.03 8.79 -21.67
C ALA A 432 -5.21 9.80 -20.52
N ILE A 433 -4.36 10.82 -20.46
CA ILE A 433 -4.48 11.93 -19.51
C ILE A 433 -5.10 13.12 -20.23
N GLY A 434 -6.37 13.39 -19.94
CA GLY A 434 -7.10 14.50 -20.53
C GLY A 434 -6.62 15.86 -20.03
N LEU A 435 -6.88 16.91 -20.82
CA LEU A 435 -6.65 18.31 -20.42
C LEU A 435 -7.66 18.79 -19.37
N ASP A 436 -8.73 18.04 -19.18
CA ASP A 436 -9.72 18.19 -18.12
C ASP A 436 -9.27 17.59 -16.77
N GLY A 437 -8.12 16.92 -16.76
CA GLY A 437 -7.54 16.31 -15.56
C GLY A 437 -8.05 14.91 -15.26
N VAL A 438 -8.85 14.33 -16.16
CA VAL A 438 -9.36 12.97 -16.05
C VAL A 438 -8.36 11.99 -16.65
N VAL A 439 -8.06 10.93 -15.91
CA VAL A 439 -7.31 9.77 -16.42
C VAL A 439 -8.31 8.76 -16.96
N ARG A 440 -8.24 8.46 -18.25
CA ARG A 440 -9.10 7.48 -18.92
C ARG A 440 -8.33 6.21 -19.17
N VAL A 441 -8.90 5.08 -18.79
CA VAL A 441 -8.29 3.76 -18.91
C VAL A 441 -9.21 2.86 -19.70
N ASP A 442 -8.70 2.33 -20.82
CA ASP A 442 -9.29 1.23 -21.57
C ASP A 442 -8.48 -0.04 -21.31
N LEU A 443 -9.12 -1.11 -20.84
CA LEU A 443 -8.45 -2.35 -20.49
C LEU A 443 -9.12 -3.56 -21.14
N GLU A 444 -8.31 -4.38 -21.81
CA GLU A 444 -8.64 -5.74 -22.23
C GLU A 444 -7.74 -6.73 -21.48
N CYS A 445 -8.31 -7.64 -20.70
CA CYS A 445 -7.55 -8.60 -19.87
C CYS A 445 -8.21 -9.99 -19.80
N GLY A 446 -8.78 -10.44 -20.91
CA GLY A 446 -9.49 -11.70 -20.99
C GLY A 446 -10.90 -11.63 -20.39
N ARG A 447 -11.37 -12.76 -19.86
CA ARG A 447 -12.68 -12.84 -19.19
C ARG A 447 -12.71 -12.00 -17.92
N ILE A 448 -13.77 -11.19 -17.78
CA ILE A 448 -14.03 -10.40 -16.56
C ILE A 448 -14.80 -11.30 -15.58
N LEU A 449 -14.13 -11.71 -14.51
CA LEU A 449 -14.75 -12.51 -13.43
C LEU A 449 -15.60 -11.64 -12.50
N ASP A 450 -15.16 -10.40 -12.25
CA ASP A 450 -15.85 -9.42 -11.42
C ASP A 450 -15.39 -8.00 -11.79
N ASP A 451 -16.31 -7.17 -12.25
CA ASP A 451 -16.04 -5.83 -12.78
C ASP A 451 -15.73 -4.81 -11.67
N ILE A 452 -16.40 -4.92 -10.51
CA ILE A 452 -16.18 -4.04 -9.35
C ILE A 452 -14.74 -4.19 -8.82
N VAL A 453 -14.27 -5.43 -8.64
CA VAL A 453 -12.89 -5.72 -8.21
C VAL A 453 -11.93 -5.27 -9.28
N LEU A 454 -12.13 -5.69 -10.54
CA LEU A 454 -11.22 -5.32 -11.62
C LEU A 454 -11.06 -3.80 -11.72
N ARG A 455 -12.18 -3.05 -11.72
CA ARG A 455 -12.17 -1.59 -11.72
C ARG A 455 -11.41 -1.02 -10.53
N SER A 456 -11.60 -1.56 -9.32
CA SER A 456 -10.87 -1.09 -8.13
C SER A 456 -9.36 -1.27 -8.28
N TYR A 457 -8.89 -2.41 -8.82
CA TYR A 457 -7.46 -2.65 -9.04
C TYR A 457 -6.89 -1.80 -10.18
N VAL A 458 -7.68 -1.50 -11.22
CA VAL A 458 -7.32 -0.53 -12.27
C VAL A 458 -7.07 0.86 -11.68
N ILE A 459 -7.99 1.37 -10.85
CA ILE A 459 -7.81 2.66 -10.16
C ILE A 459 -6.59 2.63 -9.23
N GLY A 460 -6.39 1.51 -8.54
CA GLY A 460 -5.20 1.27 -7.71
C GLY A 460 -3.89 1.30 -8.50
N ALA A 461 -3.88 0.72 -9.70
CA ALA A 461 -2.72 0.74 -10.60
C ALA A 461 -2.37 2.17 -11.02
N VAL A 462 -3.38 2.97 -11.36
CA VAL A 462 -3.20 4.40 -11.68
C VAL A 462 -2.58 5.14 -10.49
N HIS A 463 -3.10 4.91 -9.27
CA HIS A 463 -2.58 5.52 -8.05
C HIS A 463 -1.10 5.21 -7.81
N MET A 464 -0.71 3.94 -7.91
CA MET A 464 0.67 3.52 -7.69
C MET A 464 1.60 4.03 -8.79
N ALA A 465 1.18 4.00 -10.06
CA ALA A 465 1.99 4.50 -11.17
C ALA A 465 2.19 6.01 -11.10
N LEU A 466 1.12 6.77 -10.78
CA LEU A 466 1.21 8.21 -10.61
C LEU A 466 2.15 8.59 -9.47
N GLY A 467 2.04 7.91 -8.32
CA GLY A 467 2.97 8.13 -7.22
C GLY A 467 4.40 7.77 -7.59
N TRP A 468 4.64 6.62 -8.24
CA TRP A 468 5.97 6.19 -8.64
C TRP A 468 6.69 7.17 -9.56
N VAL A 469 5.98 7.69 -10.58
CA VAL A 469 6.56 8.67 -11.51
C VAL A 469 6.77 10.02 -10.82
N THR A 470 5.82 10.46 -9.99
CA THR A 470 5.75 11.88 -9.60
C THR A 470 6.24 12.22 -8.20
N SER A 471 6.22 11.30 -7.25
CA SER A 471 6.45 11.67 -5.85
C SER A 471 7.19 10.63 -5.02
N GLU A 472 7.17 9.36 -5.41
CA GLU A 472 7.67 8.29 -4.57
C GLU A 472 9.15 8.03 -4.73
N GLY A 473 9.84 7.97 -3.60
CA GLY A 473 11.27 7.71 -3.54
C GLY A 473 11.75 7.44 -2.13
N LEU A 474 12.89 6.76 -2.05
CA LEU A 474 13.59 6.41 -0.83
C LEU A 474 15.01 6.95 -0.91
N ALA A 475 15.41 7.76 0.07
CA ALA A 475 16.78 8.24 0.16
C ALA A 475 17.68 7.16 0.76
N VAL A 476 18.68 6.76 -0.01
CA VAL A 476 19.72 5.77 0.33
C VAL A 476 21.06 6.47 0.16
N ASP A 477 21.92 6.39 1.17
CA ASP A 477 23.27 6.96 1.10
C ASP A 477 24.27 6.05 0.38
N ASP A 478 25.51 6.53 0.19
CA ASP A 478 26.57 5.79 -0.49
C ASP A 478 26.96 4.48 0.22
N GLY A 479 26.62 4.34 1.51
CA GLY A 479 26.80 3.12 2.30
C GLY A 479 25.66 2.12 2.16
N GLY A 480 24.59 2.48 1.45
CA GLY A 480 23.39 1.67 1.27
C GLY A 480 22.37 1.82 2.40
N GLU A 481 22.56 2.77 3.31
CA GLU A 481 21.68 2.98 4.45
C GLU A 481 20.48 3.86 4.09
N THR A 482 19.29 3.40 4.47
CA THR A 482 18.03 4.11 4.22
C THR A 482 17.80 5.19 5.28
N SER A 483 17.57 6.44 4.87
CA SER A 483 17.28 7.56 5.78
C SER A 483 15.81 7.97 5.82
N THR A 484 15.04 7.59 4.79
CA THR A 484 13.58 7.78 4.71
C THR A 484 12.88 6.66 5.49
N LEU A 485 12.47 6.92 6.72
CA LEU A 485 11.95 5.87 7.64
C LEU A 485 10.48 6.03 8.01
N THR A 486 9.86 7.14 7.64
CA THR A 486 8.46 7.42 7.98
C THR A 486 7.55 7.20 6.78
N ILE A 487 6.38 6.64 7.01
CA ILE A 487 5.53 6.21 5.91
C ILE A 487 5.01 7.38 5.04
N ARG A 488 4.91 8.59 5.61
CA ARG A 488 4.56 9.79 4.84
C ARG A 488 5.70 10.35 4.01
N SER A 489 6.95 10.04 4.37
CA SER A 489 8.12 10.50 3.61
C SER A 489 8.35 9.71 2.31
N PHE A 490 7.62 8.60 2.09
CA PHE A 490 7.71 7.83 0.83
C PHE A 490 7.01 8.50 -0.36
N GLY A 491 6.21 9.55 -0.15
CA GLY A 491 5.55 10.26 -1.24
C GLY A 491 4.28 9.60 -1.79
N VAL A 492 3.67 8.65 -1.08
CA VAL A 492 2.39 8.03 -1.50
C VAL A 492 1.29 9.10 -1.62
N LEU A 493 0.59 9.10 -2.76
CA LEU A 493 -0.43 10.12 -3.06
C LEU A 493 -1.60 10.10 -2.06
N ARG A 494 -2.06 11.30 -1.71
CA ARG A 494 -3.20 11.53 -0.80
C ARG A 494 -4.51 11.52 -1.58
N SER A 495 -5.63 11.39 -0.87
CA SER A 495 -6.99 11.45 -1.44
C SER A 495 -7.22 12.69 -2.30
N ALA A 496 -6.76 13.85 -1.83
CA ALA A 496 -6.92 15.13 -2.53
C ALA A 496 -6.04 15.25 -3.78
N ASP A 497 -4.97 14.45 -3.90
CA ASP A 497 -4.04 14.52 -5.03
C ASP A 497 -4.41 13.53 -6.14
N MET A 498 -5.36 12.63 -5.89
CA MET A 498 -5.79 11.66 -6.89
C MET A 498 -6.70 12.29 -7.93
N PRO A 499 -6.37 12.19 -9.22
CA PRO A 499 -7.29 12.57 -10.28
C PRO A 499 -8.49 11.61 -10.33
N PHE A 500 -9.56 12.06 -10.97
CA PHE A 500 -10.65 11.17 -11.32
C PHE A 500 -10.18 10.18 -12.40
N VAL A 501 -10.50 8.91 -12.20
CA VAL A 501 -10.17 7.80 -13.10
C VAL A 501 -11.47 7.25 -13.69
N GLU A 502 -11.59 7.41 -15.01
CA GLU A 502 -12.65 6.81 -15.81
C GLU A 502 -12.13 5.46 -16.36
N VAL A 503 -12.89 4.39 -16.15
CA VAL A 503 -12.47 3.02 -16.48
C VAL A 503 -13.47 2.37 -17.42
N SER A 504 -12.96 1.93 -18.57
CA SER A 504 -13.67 1.12 -19.57
C SER A 504 -13.04 -0.28 -19.59
N LEU A 505 -13.85 -1.30 -19.29
CA LEU A 505 -13.42 -2.69 -19.26
C LEU A 505 -13.98 -3.45 -20.46
N HIS A 506 -13.11 -4.10 -21.22
CA HIS A 506 -13.44 -4.85 -22.43
C HIS A 506 -13.17 -6.33 -22.18
N GLY A 507 -14.25 -7.10 -21.92
CA GLY A 507 -14.15 -8.53 -21.66
C GLY A 507 -14.09 -9.35 -22.96
N THR A 508 -13.30 -10.41 -22.96
CA THR A 508 -13.25 -11.40 -24.05
C THR A 508 -13.53 -12.81 -23.53
N ASP A 509 -13.67 -13.79 -24.43
CA ASP A 509 -13.84 -15.21 -24.07
C ASP A 509 -12.51 -15.89 -23.64
N GLY A 510 -11.40 -15.14 -23.60
CA GLY A 510 -10.09 -15.64 -23.19
C GLY A 510 -9.95 -15.89 -21.68
N GLU A 511 -8.84 -16.50 -21.27
CA GLU A 511 -8.52 -16.70 -19.85
C GLU A 511 -8.41 -15.36 -19.11
N ALA A 512 -8.89 -15.30 -17.86
CA ALA A 512 -8.77 -14.09 -17.05
C ALA A 512 -7.31 -13.89 -16.63
N VAL A 513 -6.70 -12.77 -17.04
CA VAL A 513 -5.30 -12.46 -16.76
C VAL A 513 -5.15 -11.18 -15.93
N ASN A 514 -3.95 -10.89 -15.43
CA ASN A 514 -3.67 -9.66 -14.68
C ASN A 514 -3.73 -8.46 -15.62
N GLY A 515 -4.73 -7.60 -15.44
CA GLY A 515 -4.90 -6.39 -16.22
C GLY A 515 -4.28 -5.15 -15.59
N SER A 516 -4.25 -5.10 -14.26
CA SER A 516 -3.82 -3.90 -13.55
C SER A 516 -2.32 -3.63 -13.73
N ASP A 517 -1.46 -4.63 -13.96
CA ASP A 517 -0.05 -4.37 -14.26
C ASP A 517 0.17 -3.71 -15.63
N ALA A 518 -0.64 -4.06 -16.64
CA ALA A 518 -0.65 -3.33 -17.92
C ALA A 518 -1.08 -1.87 -17.72
N VAL A 519 -2.12 -1.64 -16.90
CA VAL A 519 -2.56 -0.28 -16.54
C VAL A 519 -1.47 0.49 -15.80
N PHE A 520 -0.76 -0.15 -14.86
CA PHE A 520 0.35 0.47 -14.13
C PHE A 520 1.44 0.96 -15.10
N ALA A 521 1.85 0.12 -16.05
CA ALA A 521 2.84 0.45 -17.07
C ALA A 521 2.38 1.57 -18.02
N ALA A 522 1.17 1.43 -18.59
CA ALA A 522 0.60 2.42 -19.50
C ALA A 522 0.39 3.78 -18.81
N THR A 523 -0.02 3.78 -17.54
CA THR A 523 -0.17 5.00 -16.74
C THR A 523 1.19 5.68 -16.53
N ALA A 524 2.23 4.93 -16.15
CA ALA A 524 3.57 5.48 -15.96
C ALA A 524 4.10 6.12 -17.25
N ALA A 525 3.93 5.45 -18.40
CA ALA A 525 4.31 5.98 -19.71
C ALA A 525 3.52 7.23 -20.11
N ALA A 526 2.19 7.23 -19.92
CA ALA A 526 1.33 8.36 -20.25
C ALA A 526 1.67 9.61 -19.42
N ILE A 527 1.94 9.45 -18.11
CA ILE A 527 2.34 10.55 -17.22
C ILE A 527 3.71 11.08 -17.61
N TRP A 528 4.66 10.19 -17.84
CA TRP A 528 6.01 10.57 -18.23
C TRP A 528 6.01 11.36 -19.55
N SER A 529 5.23 10.92 -20.53
CA SER A 529 5.01 11.64 -21.79
C SER A 529 4.33 13.00 -21.56
N ALA A 530 3.30 13.06 -20.71
CA ALA A 530 2.61 14.31 -20.37
C ALA A 530 3.52 15.35 -19.69
N GLN A 531 4.62 14.91 -19.07
CA GLN A 531 5.63 15.77 -18.44
C GLN A 531 6.81 16.11 -19.37
N GLY A 532 6.79 15.64 -20.62
CA GLY A 532 7.88 15.88 -21.57
C GLY A 532 9.10 14.98 -21.35
N TRP A 533 8.89 13.76 -20.83
CA TRP A 533 9.90 12.74 -20.59
C TRP A 533 11.11 13.19 -19.74
N PRO A 534 10.90 13.75 -18.53
CA PRO A 534 12.00 14.05 -17.62
C PRO A 534 12.82 12.79 -17.30
N VAL A 535 14.14 12.93 -17.28
CA VAL A 535 15.04 11.78 -17.11
C VAL A 535 14.89 11.15 -15.72
N ASP A 536 14.79 11.96 -14.67
CA ASP A 536 14.86 11.47 -13.30
C ASP A 536 13.49 11.30 -12.66
N TRP A 537 13.24 10.13 -12.08
CA TRP A 537 12.07 9.83 -11.25
C TRP A 537 12.46 9.64 -9.77
N PRO A 538 11.64 10.15 -8.84
CA PRO A 538 10.37 10.84 -9.06
C PRO A 538 10.56 12.28 -9.59
N THR A 539 9.61 12.75 -10.40
CA THR A 539 9.68 14.08 -11.05
C THR A 539 9.29 15.24 -10.13
N ARG A 540 8.70 14.92 -8.97
CA ARG A 540 8.26 15.84 -7.90
C ARG A 540 7.17 16.83 -8.32
N GLN A 541 6.51 16.55 -9.43
CA GLN A 541 5.41 17.36 -9.94
C GLN A 541 4.32 16.42 -10.42
N LEU A 542 3.07 16.68 -10.04
CA LEU A 542 1.95 16.10 -10.77
C LEU A 542 1.91 16.76 -12.16
N PRO A 543 1.52 16.02 -13.22
CA PRO A 543 1.31 16.63 -14.51
C PRO A 543 0.30 17.79 -14.38
N ASP A 544 0.41 18.81 -15.23
CA ASP A 544 -0.64 19.82 -15.31
C ASP A 544 -1.91 19.16 -15.87
N LEU A 545 -2.79 18.80 -14.93
CA LEU A 545 -4.10 18.20 -15.16
C LEU A 545 -5.16 19.27 -15.49
N GLY A 546 -4.76 20.52 -15.74
CA GLY A 546 -5.69 21.61 -16.00
C GLY A 546 -6.36 22.16 -14.73
N PRO A 547 -7.21 23.19 -14.87
CA PRO A 547 -7.77 23.96 -13.76
C PRO A 547 -8.74 23.17 -12.85
N GLY A 548 -9.12 21.94 -13.20
CA GLY A 548 -10.12 21.13 -12.49
C GLY A 548 -9.65 20.49 -11.18
N VAL A 549 -8.34 20.44 -10.89
CA VAL A 549 -7.77 19.76 -9.70
C VAL A 549 -7.51 20.71 -8.53
N LYS A 550 -7.73 22.02 -8.70
CA LYS A 550 -7.59 23.04 -7.63
C LYS A 550 -8.93 23.65 -7.19
N GLN A 551 -9.94 22.82 -6.86
CA GLN A 551 -11.13 23.30 -6.14
C GLN A 551 -11.49 22.40 -4.97
#